data_AF-A0A373CDM7-F1
#
_entry.id   AF-A0A373CDM7-F1
#
_cell.length_a   1.000
_cell.length_b   1.000
_cell.length_c   1.000
_cell.angle_alpha   90.00
_cell.angle_beta   90.00
_cell.angle_gamma   90.00
#
_symmetry.space_group_name_H-M   'P 1'
#
loop_
_entity.id
_entity.type
_entity.pdbx_description
1 polymer ?
#
loop_
_entity_poly.entity_id
_entity_poly.type
_entity_poly.pdbx_seq_one_letter_code
_entity_poly.pdbx_strand_id
1 'polypeptide(L)'
;MLKVGSIEDDGEDYAIHREFYGQGMIFKDEDAYRNHKDQPCYAPETSDAVYTGNDFLEMCNCQEEFADELFEEVDWQHPETLMEDWFVNNEWVRCEKCGRLINYGDGCNDKKCPSCGWEVKADE
;
A
#
# COMPACT_ATOMS: atom_id res chain seq x y z
N MET A 1 6.63 14.81 -9.17
CA MET A 1 6.64 13.49 -8.52
C MET A 1 7.00 13.72 -7.07
N LEU A 2 6.23 13.14 -6.15
CA LEU A 2 6.43 13.28 -4.72
C LEU A 2 7.78 12.67 -4.30
N LYS A 3 8.55 13.39 -3.49
CA LYS A 3 9.74 12.89 -2.82
C LYS A 3 9.84 13.51 -1.43
N VAL A 4 9.97 12.65 -0.42
CA VAL A 4 10.07 12.99 1.00
C VAL A 4 11.25 12.24 1.57
N GLY A 5 12.22 12.96 2.13
CA GLY A 5 13.44 12.35 2.66
C GLY A 5 14.33 11.72 1.59
N SER A 6 15.26 10.88 2.04
CA SER A 6 16.20 10.15 1.20
C SER A 6 16.60 8.83 1.83
N ILE A 7 17.13 7.93 1.00
CA ILE A 7 17.63 6.63 1.42
C ILE A 7 18.93 6.33 0.68
N GLU A 8 19.90 5.76 1.37
CA GLU A 8 21.20 5.36 0.80
C GLU A 8 21.46 3.89 1.14
N ASP A 9 21.91 3.11 0.15
CA ASP A 9 22.36 1.73 0.33
C ASP A 9 23.79 1.72 0.87
N ASP A 10 24.00 1.17 2.06
CA ASP A 10 25.32 1.05 2.69
C ASP A 10 26.01 -0.30 2.39
N GLY A 11 25.33 -1.18 1.66
CA GLY A 11 25.79 -2.51 1.26
C GLY A 11 25.33 -3.65 2.17
N GLU A 12 24.89 -3.36 3.39
CA GLU A 12 24.29 -4.33 4.32
C GLU A 12 22.83 -3.98 4.66
N ASP A 13 22.52 -2.69 4.73
CA ASP A 13 21.22 -2.13 5.05
C ASP A 13 21.02 -0.75 4.37
N TYR A 14 19.95 -0.06 4.71
CA TYR A 14 19.65 1.28 4.22
C TYR A 14 19.80 2.34 5.32
N ALA A 15 20.55 3.40 5.01
CA ALA A 15 20.55 4.63 5.81
C ALA A 15 19.33 5.50 5.42
N ILE A 16 18.29 5.49 6.24
CA ILE A 16 17.02 6.19 5.96
C ILE A 16 17.00 7.58 6.61
N HIS A 17 16.93 8.62 5.80
CA HIS A 17 16.68 9.99 6.24
C HIS A 17 15.21 10.35 6.01
N ARG A 18 14.44 10.43 7.09
CA ARG A 18 12.99 10.69 7.07
C ARG A 18 12.69 12.18 7.17
N GLU A 19 11.64 12.63 6.48
CA GLU A 19 11.13 14.00 6.55
C GLU A 19 9.62 14.01 6.82
N PHE A 20 9.10 15.15 7.28
CA PHE A 20 7.71 15.28 7.65
C PHE A 20 6.78 15.20 6.42
N TYR A 21 5.80 14.30 6.47
CA TYR A 21 4.72 14.17 5.50
C TYR A 21 3.45 13.74 6.23
N GLY A 22 2.31 14.31 5.86
CA GLY A 22 1.02 14.02 6.50
C GLY A 22 1.06 14.23 8.01
N GLN A 23 1.17 13.14 8.76
CA GLN A 23 1.13 13.12 10.23
C GLN A 23 2.41 12.59 10.89
N GLY A 24 3.45 12.23 10.14
CA GLY A 24 4.69 11.69 10.73
C GLY A 24 5.93 11.92 9.87
N MET A 25 7.03 11.29 10.26
CA MET A 25 8.32 11.37 9.58
C MET A 25 8.56 10.11 8.74
N ILE A 26 8.67 10.24 7.41
CA ILE A 26 8.83 9.07 6.51
C ILE A 26 9.89 9.29 5.43
N PHE A 27 10.23 8.20 4.74
CA PHE A 27 10.79 8.26 3.39
C PHE A 27 9.71 7.86 2.38
N LYS A 28 9.57 8.60 1.28
CA LYS A 28 8.64 8.28 0.18
C LYS A 28 9.16 8.83 -1.14
N ASP A 29 9.23 7.99 -2.17
CA ASP A 29 9.71 8.36 -3.51
C ASP A 29 8.79 7.79 -4.59
N GLU A 30 8.00 8.66 -5.21
CA GLU A 30 7.05 8.28 -6.25
C GLU A 30 7.74 7.85 -7.56
N ASP A 31 8.91 8.41 -7.87
CA ASP A 31 9.64 8.01 -9.08
C ASP A 31 10.17 6.58 -8.95
N ALA A 32 10.71 6.25 -7.77
CA ALA A 32 11.08 4.88 -7.46
C ALA A 32 9.88 3.93 -7.56
N TYR A 33 8.75 4.29 -6.94
CA TYR A 33 7.52 3.47 -6.97
C TYR A 33 7.00 3.20 -8.40
N ARG A 34 6.96 4.24 -9.24
CA ARG A 34 6.37 4.14 -10.60
C ARG A 34 7.34 3.54 -11.62
N ASN A 35 8.62 3.93 -11.58
CA ASN A 35 9.57 3.67 -12.66
C ASN A 35 10.70 2.69 -12.27
N HIS A 36 10.92 2.43 -10.97
CA HIS A 36 12.02 1.60 -10.47
C HIS A 36 11.52 0.65 -9.36
N LYS A 37 10.60 -0.26 -9.71
CA LYS A 37 9.84 -1.08 -8.75
C LYS A 37 10.68 -1.99 -7.85
N ASP A 38 11.93 -2.23 -8.19
CA ASP A 38 12.92 -2.97 -7.41
C ASP A 38 13.72 -2.09 -6.44
N GLN A 39 13.60 -0.76 -6.53
CA GLN A 39 14.24 0.18 -5.63
C GLN A 39 13.32 0.55 -4.46
N PRO A 40 13.90 0.91 -3.29
CA PRO A 40 13.16 1.49 -2.18
C PRO A 40 12.32 2.69 -2.59
N CYS A 41 11.04 2.67 -2.23
CA CYS A 41 10.13 3.77 -2.48
C CYS A 41 9.38 4.25 -1.24
N TYR A 42 9.42 3.51 -0.13
CA TYR A 42 8.76 3.92 1.11
C TYR A 42 9.45 3.32 2.35
N ALA A 43 9.51 4.09 3.44
CA ALA A 43 9.83 3.59 4.77
C ALA A 43 9.01 4.34 5.84
N PRO A 44 8.36 3.63 6.79
CA PRO A 44 7.52 4.23 7.82
C PRO A 44 8.34 4.90 8.92
N GLU A 45 7.66 5.61 9.83
CA GLU A 45 8.32 6.39 10.89
C GLU A 45 8.97 5.52 11.98
N THR A 46 8.27 4.48 12.42
CA THR A 46 8.55 3.77 13.67
C THR A 46 9.36 2.49 13.51
N SER A 47 9.82 2.19 12.30
CA SER A 47 10.68 1.03 12.01
C SER A 47 11.60 1.29 10.83
N ASP A 48 12.64 0.46 10.70
CA ASP A 48 13.58 0.49 9.57
C ASP A 48 13.16 -0.45 8.43
N ALA A 49 11.88 -0.79 8.35
CA ALA A 49 11.34 -1.54 7.21
C ALA A 49 11.43 -0.68 5.94
N VAL A 50 11.84 -1.30 4.83
CA VAL A 50 11.97 -0.65 3.53
C VAL A 50 11.10 -1.39 2.53
N TYR A 51 10.27 -0.64 1.82
CA TYR A 51 9.33 -1.15 0.84
C TYR A 51 9.71 -0.67 -0.56
N THR A 52 9.57 -1.57 -1.51
CA THR A 52 9.74 -1.34 -2.95
C THR A 52 8.38 -1.34 -3.65
N GLY A 53 8.33 -0.83 -4.88
CA GLY A 53 7.11 -0.88 -5.68
C GLY A 53 6.59 -2.31 -5.92
N ASN A 54 7.48 -3.31 -5.94
CA ASN A 54 7.11 -4.72 -6.02
C ASN A 54 6.43 -5.23 -4.75
N ASP A 55 6.85 -4.76 -3.57
CA ASP A 55 6.21 -5.14 -2.31
C ASP A 55 4.76 -4.64 -2.27
N PHE A 56 4.51 -3.40 -2.68
CA PHE A 56 3.14 -2.86 -2.82
C PHE A 56 2.29 -3.68 -3.79
N LEU A 57 2.85 -4.09 -4.93
CA LEU A 57 2.15 -4.96 -5.87
C LEU A 57 1.84 -6.33 -5.26
N GLU A 58 2.79 -6.96 -4.57
CA GLU A 58 2.60 -8.26 -3.95
C GLU A 58 1.51 -8.21 -2.86
N MET A 59 1.56 -7.20 -1.98
CA MET A 59 0.54 -6.93 -0.97
C MET A 59 -0.87 -6.83 -1.59
N CYS A 60 -0.97 -6.17 -2.74
CA CYS A 60 -2.22 -5.95 -3.47
C CYS A 60 -2.59 -7.05 -4.48
N ASN A 61 -1.97 -8.23 -4.39
CA ASN A 61 -2.20 -9.38 -5.29
C ASN A 61 -2.01 -9.02 -6.77
N CYS A 62 -0.96 -8.24 -7.05
CA CYS A 62 -0.56 -7.70 -8.35
C CYS A 62 -1.64 -6.86 -9.05
N GLN A 63 -2.53 -6.21 -8.28
CA GLN A 63 -3.53 -5.29 -8.81
C GLN A 63 -3.02 -3.86 -8.68
N GLU A 64 -2.55 -3.30 -9.80
CA GLU A 64 -1.88 -1.99 -9.84
C GLU A 64 -2.75 -0.87 -9.25
N GLU A 65 -4.06 -0.85 -9.52
CA GLU A 65 -4.97 0.18 -8.99
C GLU A 65 -5.01 0.23 -7.46
N PHE A 66 -4.95 -0.94 -6.80
CA PHE A 66 -4.92 -1.05 -5.34
C PHE A 66 -3.53 -0.68 -4.81
N ALA A 67 -2.47 -1.13 -5.48
CA ALA A 67 -1.11 -0.78 -5.08
C ALA A 67 -0.86 0.74 -5.15
N ASP A 68 -1.40 1.38 -6.20
CA ASP A 68 -1.34 2.83 -6.39
C ASP A 68 -2.10 3.55 -5.28
N GLU A 69 -3.35 3.15 -4.98
CA GLU A 69 -4.15 3.73 -3.89
C GLU A 69 -3.44 3.56 -2.53
N LEU A 70 -2.90 2.37 -2.24
CA LEU A 70 -2.15 2.11 -1.00
C LEU A 70 -0.89 2.96 -0.90
N PHE A 71 -0.11 3.05 -1.98
CA PHE A 71 1.10 3.87 -1.99
C PHE A 71 0.75 5.36 -1.86
N GLU A 72 -0.32 5.84 -2.47
CA GLU A 72 -0.70 7.25 -2.41
C GLU A 72 -1.14 7.65 -0.99
N GLU A 73 -1.97 6.83 -0.35
CA GLU A 73 -2.58 7.11 0.95
C GLU A 73 -1.72 6.73 2.17
N VAL A 74 -0.71 5.85 2.03
CA VAL A 74 0.16 5.52 3.16
C VAL A 74 0.89 6.76 3.67
N ASP A 75 0.77 6.99 4.98
CA ASP A 75 1.28 8.17 5.67
C ASP A 75 2.47 7.76 6.53
N TRP A 76 2.35 7.71 7.86
CA TRP A 76 3.45 7.41 8.79
C TRP A 76 3.59 5.93 9.15
N GLN A 77 2.51 5.16 8.98
CA GLN A 77 2.36 3.76 9.36
C GLN A 77 2.91 2.78 8.31
N HIS A 78 3.09 1.51 8.69
CA HIS A 78 3.33 0.44 7.73
C HIS A 78 2.16 0.32 6.72
N PRO A 79 2.43 0.03 5.42
CA PRO A 79 1.38 -0.20 4.44
C PRO A 79 0.40 -1.30 4.86
N GLU A 80 0.88 -2.36 5.50
CA GLU A 80 0.04 -3.45 6.02
C GLU A 80 -0.94 -2.97 7.10
N THR A 81 -0.52 -2.02 7.95
CA THR A 81 -1.39 -1.43 8.97
C THR A 81 -2.51 -0.61 8.33
N LEU A 82 -2.19 0.19 7.31
CA LEU A 82 -3.22 0.93 6.55
C LEU A 82 -4.18 -0.03 5.84
N MET A 83 -3.65 -1.08 5.21
CA MET A 83 -4.49 -2.10 4.56
C MET A 83 -5.41 -2.79 5.56
N GLU A 84 -4.91 -3.13 6.76
CA GLU A 84 -5.73 -3.74 7.82
C GLU A 84 -6.87 -2.82 8.23
N ASP A 85 -6.61 -1.52 8.42
CA ASP A 85 -7.65 -0.53 8.71
C ASP A 85 -8.71 -0.50 7.61
N TRP A 86 -8.32 -0.52 6.33
CA TRP A 86 -9.27 -0.56 5.21
C TRP A 86 -10.08 -1.86 5.15
N PHE A 87 -9.49 -3.01 5.48
CA PHE A 87 -10.25 -4.26 5.57
C PHE A 87 -11.24 -4.25 6.73
N VAL A 88 -10.83 -3.74 7.90
CA VAL A 88 -11.70 -3.66 9.10
C VAL A 88 -12.88 -2.72 8.88
N ASN A 89 -12.66 -1.62 8.15
CA ASN A 89 -13.70 -0.64 7.83
C ASN A 89 -14.48 -0.98 6.54
N ASN A 90 -14.32 -2.18 5.99
CA ASN A 90 -15.00 -2.60 4.76
C ASN A 90 -14.73 -1.66 3.56
N GLU A 91 -13.64 -0.91 3.56
CA GLU A 91 -13.25 -0.10 2.40
C GLU A 91 -12.73 -1.03 1.29
N TRP A 92 -11.88 -1.98 1.67
CA TRP A 92 -11.41 -3.06 0.82
C TRP A 92 -11.92 -4.40 1.32
N VAL A 93 -12.17 -5.32 0.40
CA VAL A 93 -12.54 -6.71 0.71
C VAL A 93 -11.73 -7.67 -0.14
N ARG A 94 -11.26 -8.78 0.46
CA ARG A 94 -10.61 -9.87 -0.27
C ARG A 94 -11.65 -10.87 -0.75
N CYS A 95 -11.68 -11.13 -2.05
CA CYS A 95 -12.55 -12.14 -2.62
C CYS A 95 -12.17 -13.55 -2.12
N GLU A 96 -13.10 -14.21 -1.43
CA GLU A 96 -12.89 -15.56 -0.88
C GLU A 96 -12.62 -16.65 -1.94
N LYS A 97 -13.02 -16.41 -3.19
CA LYS A 97 -12.87 -17.40 -4.28
C LYS A 97 -11.54 -17.30 -5.03
N CYS A 98 -11.03 -16.08 -5.23
CA CYS A 98 -9.87 -15.86 -6.10
C CYS A 98 -8.79 -14.97 -5.49
N GLY A 99 -8.98 -14.47 -4.28
CA GLY A 99 -8.00 -13.67 -3.55
C GLY A 99 -7.83 -12.23 -4.07
N ARG A 100 -8.53 -11.83 -5.14
CA ARG A 100 -8.52 -10.45 -5.63
C ARG A 100 -9.16 -9.49 -4.62
N LEU A 101 -8.56 -8.32 -4.49
CA LEU A 101 -9.13 -7.21 -3.75
C LEU A 101 -10.30 -6.61 -4.53
N ILE A 102 -11.26 -6.08 -3.78
CA ILE A 102 -12.44 -5.38 -4.27
C ILE A 102 -12.50 -4.08 -3.49
N ASN A 103 -12.62 -2.95 -4.19
CA ASN A 103 -12.89 -1.68 -3.55
C ASN A 103 -14.39 -1.66 -3.24
N TYR A 104 -14.73 -2.02 -2.00
CA TYR A 104 -16.10 -2.12 -1.52
C TYR A 104 -16.61 -0.75 -1.06
N GLY A 105 -15.71 0.14 -0.64
CA GLY A 105 -16.00 1.52 -0.25
C GLY A 105 -17.06 1.58 0.85
N ASP A 106 -16.95 0.71 1.84
CA ASP A 106 -17.95 0.50 2.90
C ASP A 106 -19.37 0.24 2.32
N GLY A 107 -19.40 -0.56 1.26
CA GLY A 107 -20.63 -0.93 0.55
C GLY A 107 -21.21 0.13 -0.39
N CYS A 108 -20.50 1.24 -0.62
CA CYS A 108 -20.85 2.27 -1.59
C CYS A 108 -20.36 1.95 -3.02
N ASN A 109 -19.36 1.08 -3.16
CA ASN A 109 -18.75 0.72 -4.44
C ASN A 109 -19.13 -0.72 -4.85
N ASP A 110 -18.20 -1.47 -5.45
CA ASP A 110 -18.46 -2.75 -6.06
C ASP A 110 -18.67 -3.85 -5.01
N LYS A 111 -19.85 -4.48 -5.05
CA LYS A 111 -20.16 -5.64 -4.17
C LYS A 111 -19.81 -6.97 -4.82
N LYS A 112 -19.30 -6.96 -6.05
CA LYS A 112 -19.07 -8.16 -6.85
C LYS A 112 -17.65 -8.19 -7.36
N CYS A 113 -16.95 -9.29 -7.10
CA CYS A 113 -15.62 -9.53 -7.62
C CYS A 113 -15.66 -9.47 -9.16
N PRO A 114 -14.92 -8.55 -9.80
CA PRO A 114 -14.96 -8.38 -11.25
C PRO A 114 -14.35 -9.58 -11.99
N SER A 115 -13.54 -10.40 -11.31
CA SER A 115 -12.87 -11.55 -11.93
C SER A 115 -13.70 -12.84 -11.90
N CYS A 116 -14.36 -13.15 -10.78
CA CYS A 116 -15.06 -14.44 -10.60
C CYS A 116 -16.55 -14.32 -10.26
N GLY A 117 -17.05 -13.09 -10.08
CA GLY A 117 -18.45 -12.82 -9.78
C GLY A 117 -18.92 -13.22 -8.38
N TRP A 118 -18.01 -13.54 -7.45
CA TRP A 118 -18.35 -13.68 -6.04
C TRP A 118 -18.87 -12.35 -5.50
N GLU A 119 -19.95 -12.38 -4.73
CA GLU A 119 -20.54 -11.19 -4.13
C GLU A 119 -20.17 -11.11 -2.65
N VAL A 120 -19.73 -9.93 -2.22
CA VAL A 120 -19.49 -9.60 -0.82
C VAL A 120 -20.82 -9.72 -0.10
N LYS A 121 -20.88 -10.60 0.90
CA LYS A 121 -22.03 -10.66 1.80
C LYS A 121 -21.86 -9.52 2.80
N ALA A 122 -22.79 -8.58 2.80
CA ALA A 122 -22.84 -7.61 3.88
C ALA A 122 -23.13 -8.37 5.18
N ASP A 123 -22.36 -8.10 6.24
CA ASP A 123 -22.73 -8.54 7.58
C ASP A 123 -24.04 -7.82 7.96
N GLU A 124 -25.06 -8.59 8.34
CA GLU A 124 -26.39 -8.10 8.79
C GLU A 124 -26.33 -7.44 10.18
#